data_AF-A0A812U8A6-F1
#
_entry.id   AF-A0A812U8A6-F1
#
_cell.length_a   1.000
_cell.length_b   1.000
_cell.length_c   1.000
_cell.angle_alpha   90.00
_cell.angle_beta   90.00
_cell.angle_gamma   90.00
#
_symmetry.space_group_name_H-M   'P 1'
#
loop_
_entity.id
_entity.type
_entity.pdbx_description
1 polymer ?
#
loop_
_entity_poly.entity_id
_entity_poly.type
_entity_poly.pdbx_seq_one_letter_code
_entity_poly.pdbx_strand_id
1 'polypeptide(L)'
;MNAGKSTALLQSSYNYRERGMHTLILTPEFDDRFGVGRVTSRIGIDAPASTFDHSDNLFLVVEGHHQQQVLHCVLIDEAQFLTKQQVFELGEVVDRLKIPVLAYGLRTDFRGEPFVGSQYLLAWADNLEEIKAICHCGKKATMVIRADDQGRALKDGSQVEIGGNERPTHDKDLPVGDNPLQLYSLATPNGVKVTVLLEELLALGHTGAEYDAYTINIGEGTQFSSGFVAVNPNSKIPALLDTTTSPPTRVFESGAILVYLAEKFGEFLPTDPSARAECMSWLFWQMGSAPYLGGGFGHFYAYAPEKYEYPINRFAMEVKRQLDVLNRNLAEREYLCGDDYNISDMANYAWYGNLVIGEIYSAQEFLDTASYTHVARWARQIDERPAVKRGKRVNKAWGPEEEQVIERHSASDLD
;
A
#
# COMPACT_ATOMS: atom_id res chain seq x y z
N MET A 1 18.38 -19.04 3.28
CA MET A 1 19.82 -19.26 3.54
C MET A 1 20.26 -18.25 4.56
N ASN A 2 20.78 -18.70 5.70
CA ASN A 2 20.92 -17.83 6.87
C ASN A 2 22.39 -17.77 7.28
N ALA A 3 23.01 -16.60 7.10
CA ALA A 3 24.41 -16.37 7.48
C ALA A 3 24.61 -16.16 8.99
N GLY A 4 23.53 -15.94 9.77
CA GLY A 4 23.66 -15.68 11.21
C GLY A 4 24.16 -14.27 11.54
N LYS A 5 23.86 -13.26 10.70
CA LYS A 5 24.32 -11.86 10.88
C LYS A 5 24.03 -11.32 12.28
N SER A 6 22.76 -11.34 12.70
CA SER A 6 22.36 -10.84 14.02
C SER A 6 22.96 -11.67 15.16
N THR A 7 23.23 -12.96 14.95
CA THR A 7 23.98 -13.77 15.93
C THR A 7 25.42 -13.29 16.07
N ALA A 8 26.12 -13.04 14.96
CA ALA A 8 27.49 -12.55 14.97
C ALA A 8 27.59 -11.14 15.58
N LEU A 9 26.63 -10.26 15.28
CA LEU A 9 26.50 -8.95 15.89
C LEU A 9 26.33 -9.06 17.41
N LEU A 10 25.34 -9.84 17.86
CA LEU A 10 25.06 -10.00 19.29
C LEU A 10 26.23 -10.67 20.03
N GLN A 11 26.89 -11.64 19.42
CA GLN A 11 28.09 -12.26 19.96
C GLN A 11 29.24 -11.25 20.10
N SER A 12 29.46 -10.42 19.09
CA SER A 12 30.45 -9.34 19.17
C SER A 12 30.13 -8.37 20.32
N SER A 13 28.88 -7.89 20.38
CA SER A 13 28.44 -7.02 21.47
C SER A 13 28.59 -7.68 22.84
N TYR A 14 28.29 -8.96 22.97
CA TYR A 14 28.45 -9.72 24.21
C TYR A 14 29.92 -9.79 24.64
N ASN A 15 30.84 -10.07 23.71
CA ASN A 15 32.28 -10.14 23.99
C ASN A 15 32.84 -8.82 24.56
N TYR A 16 32.35 -7.67 24.10
CA TYR A 16 32.71 -6.37 24.69
C TYR A 16 32.16 -6.24 26.11
N ARG A 17 30.88 -6.56 26.31
CA ARG A 17 30.19 -6.41 27.60
C ARG A 17 30.76 -7.32 28.69
N GLU A 18 31.15 -8.54 28.36
CA GLU A 18 31.83 -9.47 29.29
C GLU A 18 33.15 -8.91 29.84
N ARG A 19 33.78 -7.97 29.12
CA ARG A 19 34.99 -7.26 29.57
C ARG A 19 34.70 -5.94 30.28
N GLY A 20 33.44 -5.66 30.61
CA GLY A 20 33.00 -4.41 31.22
C GLY A 20 32.96 -3.22 30.25
N MET A 21 33.05 -3.46 28.93
CA MET A 21 32.96 -2.39 27.92
C MET A 21 31.52 -2.16 27.47
N HIS A 22 31.24 -0.95 27.00
CA HIS A 22 29.89 -0.55 26.57
C HIS A 22 29.76 -0.49 25.07
N THR A 23 28.62 -0.97 24.56
CA THR A 23 28.31 -1.04 23.13
C THR A 23 26.98 -0.39 22.84
N LEU A 24 26.90 0.30 21.71
CA LEU A 24 25.65 0.80 21.13
C LEU A 24 25.27 -0.08 19.94
N ILE A 25 24.05 -0.59 19.92
CA ILE A 25 23.50 -1.32 18.77
C ILE A 25 22.48 -0.40 18.10
N LEU A 26 22.65 -0.19 16.80
CA LEU A 26 21.75 0.59 15.95
C LEU A 26 21.06 -0.33 14.94
N THR A 27 19.76 -0.12 14.74
CA THR A 27 18.97 -0.86 13.74
C THR A 27 18.02 0.10 13.01
N PRO A 28 17.69 -0.09 11.73
CA PRO A 28 16.74 0.77 11.05
C PRO A 28 15.34 0.74 11.68
N GLU A 29 14.65 1.87 11.73
CA GLU A 29 13.31 2.01 12.35
C GLU A 29 12.24 1.13 11.68
N PHE A 30 12.38 0.88 10.38
CA PHE A 30 11.45 0.06 9.60
C PHE A 30 11.67 -1.46 9.73
N ASP A 31 12.55 -1.94 10.61
CA ASP A 31 12.64 -3.38 10.92
C ASP A 31 11.74 -3.74 12.12
N ASP A 32 10.47 -4.03 11.84
CA ASP A 32 9.44 -4.34 12.85
C ASP A 32 9.30 -5.85 13.16
N ARG A 33 10.14 -6.70 12.57
CA ARG A 33 10.00 -8.17 12.56
C ARG A 33 9.93 -8.83 13.94
N PHE A 34 10.47 -8.19 14.99
CA PHE A 34 10.50 -8.72 16.36
C PHE A 34 10.24 -7.68 17.47
N GLY A 35 9.65 -6.53 17.12
CA GLY A 35 9.38 -5.40 18.03
C GLY A 35 10.39 -4.25 17.86
N VAL A 36 9.87 -3.01 17.90
CA VAL A 36 10.66 -1.77 17.72
C VAL A 36 11.77 -1.70 18.78
N GLY A 37 13.01 -1.39 18.35
CA GLY A 37 14.14 -1.15 19.26
C GLY A 37 14.83 -2.41 19.81
N ARG A 38 14.75 -3.55 19.13
CA ARG A 38 15.45 -4.79 19.53
C ARG A 38 16.06 -5.51 18.33
N VAL A 39 17.28 -6.02 18.52
CA VAL A 39 17.92 -6.95 17.58
C VAL A 39 17.77 -8.35 18.12
N THR A 40 17.10 -9.23 17.37
CA THR A 40 16.85 -10.63 17.74
C THR A 40 17.49 -11.57 16.72
N SER A 41 18.28 -12.53 17.20
CA SER A 41 18.83 -13.60 16.37
C SER A 41 17.90 -14.80 16.26
N ARG A 42 18.05 -15.56 15.18
CA ARG A 42 17.26 -16.79 14.95
C ARG A 42 17.55 -17.94 15.91
N ILE A 43 18.63 -17.85 16.69
CA ILE A 43 18.96 -18.83 17.73
C ILE A 43 18.43 -18.41 19.11
N GLY A 44 17.60 -17.37 19.18
CA GLY A 44 16.89 -16.96 20.39
C GLY A 44 17.68 -16.03 21.32
N ILE A 45 18.80 -15.46 20.87
CA ILE A 45 19.52 -14.40 21.60
C ILE A 45 19.07 -13.05 21.08
N ASP A 46 18.90 -12.07 21.96
CA ASP A 46 18.51 -10.70 21.63
C ASP A 46 19.26 -9.65 22.46
N ALA A 47 19.18 -8.39 22.04
CA ALA A 47 19.61 -7.23 22.82
C ALA A 47 18.77 -5.99 22.47
N PRO A 48 18.65 -5.01 23.40
CA PRO A 48 18.10 -3.70 23.08
C PRO A 48 18.97 -2.98 22.05
N ALA A 49 18.32 -2.24 21.16
CA ALA A 49 18.94 -1.45 20.10
C ALA A 49 18.24 -0.08 19.98
N SER A 50 19.00 0.97 19.69
CA SER A 50 18.43 2.24 19.30
C SER A 50 18.08 2.21 17.81
N THR A 51 16.91 2.76 17.46
CA THR A 51 16.49 2.83 16.06
C THR A 51 17.06 4.07 15.37
N PHE A 52 17.21 4.00 14.04
CA PHE A 52 17.51 5.16 13.22
C PHE A 52 16.69 5.14 11.92
N ASP A 53 16.39 6.32 11.40
CA ASP A 53 15.77 6.50 10.08
C ASP A 53 16.74 7.21 9.11
N HIS A 54 16.33 7.50 7.88
CA HIS A 54 17.20 8.14 6.87
C HIS A 54 17.48 9.63 7.14
N SER A 55 16.72 10.28 8.01
CA SER A 55 16.90 11.68 8.39
C SER A 55 17.88 11.86 9.55
N ASP A 56 18.13 10.78 10.32
CA ASP A 56 19.09 10.80 11.42
C ASP A 56 20.53 10.99 10.94
N ASN A 57 21.23 11.89 11.63
CA ASN A 57 22.68 12.03 11.55
C ASN A 57 23.34 11.05 12.55
N LEU A 58 23.93 9.97 12.04
CA LEU A 58 24.42 8.88 12.90
C LEU A 58 25.63 9.29 13.74
N PHE A 59 26.42 10.25 13.27
CA PHE A 59 27.53 10.80 14.05
C PHE A 59 27.01 11.47 15.34
N LEU A 60 26.01 12.34 15.23
CA LEU A 60 25.42 13.04 16.37
C LEU A 60 24.72 12.08 17.34
N VAL A 61 24.03 11.06 16.81
CA VAL A 61 23.41 10.01 17.63
C VAL A 61 24.47 9.29 18.47
N VAL A 62 25.56 8.83 17.86
CA VAL A 62 26.64 8.14 18.57
C VAL A 62 27.34 9.06 19.56
N GLU A 63 27.62 10.32 19.17
CA GLU A 63 28.24 11.31 20.04
C GLU A 63 27.40 11.57 21.29
N GLY A 64 26.09 11.74 21.14
CA GLY A 64 25.16 11.93 22.25
C GLY A 64 25.16 10.76 23.23
N HIS A 65 25.14 9.52 22.73
CA HIS A 65 25.26 8.32 23.57
C HIS A 65 26.62 8.23 24.25
N HIS A 66 27.71 8.54 23.54
CA HIS A 66 29.07 8.47 24.08
C HIS A 66 29.30 9.48 25.22
N GLN A 67 28.67 10.66 25.15
CA GLN A 67 28.70 11.66 26.22
C GLN A 67 27.98 11.21 27.49
N GLN A 68 26.92 10.41 27.35
CA GLN A 68 26.18 9.86 28.49
C GLN A 68 26.92 8.67 29.11
N GLN A 69 27.53 7.83 28.28
CA GLN A 69 28.25 6.64 28.69
C GLN A 69 29.33 6.32 27.66
N VAL A 70 30.58 6.17 28.13
CA VAL A 70 31.72 5.91 27.25
C VAL A 70 31.50 4.63 26.43
N LEU A 71 31.22 4.81 25.15
CA LEU A 71 31.08 3.73 24.17
C LEU A 71 32.45 3.23 23.71
N HIS A 72 32.57 1.91 23.60
CA HIS A 72 33.79 1.23 23.15
C HIS A 72 33.62 0.58 21.76
N CYS A 73 32.38 0.42 21.29
CA CYS A 73 32.07 -0.09 19.96
C CYS A 73 30.63 0.27 19.58
N VAL A 74 30.41 0.60 18.31
CA VAL A 74 29.08 0.78 17.70
C VAL A 74 28.83 -0.38 16.75
N LEU A 75 27.67 -1.01 16.84
CA LEU A 75 27.27 -2.12 15.98
C LEU A 75 26.02 -1.72 15.20
N ILE A 76 26.05 -1.87 13.88
CA ILE A 76 24.93 -1.55 12.99
C ILE A 76 24.34 -2.86 12.47
N ASP A 77 23.07 -3.13 12.75
CA ASP A 77 22.32 -4.22 12.12
C ASP A 77 21.69 -3.74 10.80
N GLU A 78 21.45 -4.68 9.90
CA GLU A 78 20.87 -4.47 8.57
C GLU A 78 21.47 -3.26 7.80
N ALA A 79 22.79 -3.13 7.86
CA ALA A 79 23.55 -1.99 7.34
C ALA A 79 23.40 -1.75 5.83
N GLN A 80 22.83 -2.69 5.08
CA GLN A 80 22.47 -2.49 3.67
C GLN A 80 21.48 -1.33 3.46
N PHE A 81 20.73 -0.96 4.50
CA PHE A 81 19.74 0.11 4.44
C PHE A 81 20.31 1.50 4.78
N LEU A 82 21.61 1.64 5.03
CA LEU A 82 22.22 2.95 5.23
C LEU A 82 22.19 3.79 3.95
N THR A 83 22.04 5.10 4.09
CA THR A 83 22.31 6.04 2.99
C THR A 83 23.81 6.24 2.80
N LYS A 84 24.23 6.79 1.65
CA LYS A 84 25.63 7.23 1.43
C LYS A 84 26.14 8.12 2.57
N GLN A 85 25.30 9.08 2.96
CA GLN A 85 25.62 10.07 3.97
C GLN A 85 25.82 9.42 5.34
N GLN A 86 24.96 8.47 5.70
CA GLN A 86 25.08 7.74 6.96
C GLN A 86 26.31 6.84 7.00
N VAL A 87 26.69 6.21 5.87
CA VAL A 87 27.97 5.47 5.80
C VAL A 87 29.16 6.40 6.02
N PHE A 88 29.14 7.61 5.44
CA PHE A 88 30.17 8.63 5.68
C PHE A 88 30.22 9.05 7.14
N GLU A 89 29.07 9.32 7.78
CA GLU A 89 28.97 9.71 9.18
C GLU A 89 29.48 8.62 10.15
N LEU A 90 29.29 7.35 9.81
CA LEU A 90 29.89 6.24 10.57
C LEU A 90 31.43 6.23 10.42
N GLY A 91 31.97 6.63 9.28
CA GLY A 91 33.40 6.89 9.12
C GLY A 91 33.88 8.01 10.06
N GLU A 92 33.13 9.10 10.15
CA GLU A 92 33.42 10.21 11.06
C GLU A 92 33.42 9.78 12.53
N VAL A 93 32.58 8.81 12.93
CA VAL A 93 32.62 8.22 14.28
C VAL A 93 33.97 7.56 14.56
N VAL A 94 34.48 6.77 13.62
CA VAL A 94 35.78 6.12 13.75
C VAL A 94 36.90 7.17 13.79
N ASP A 95 36.84 8.16 12.91
CA ASP A 95 37.92 9.14 12.76
C ASP A 95 37.96 10.18 13.88
N ARG A 96 36.80 10.68 14.32
CA ARG A 96 36.75 11.78 15.30
C ARG A 96 36.52 11.30 16.72
N LEU A 97 35.65 10.31 16.93
CA LEU A 97 35.37 9.77 18.27
C LEU A 97 36.32 8.63 18.65
N LYS A 98 37.07 8.07 17.69
CA LYS A 98 37.97 6.93 17.89
C LYS A 98 37.24 5.69 18.42
N ILE A 99 35.97 5.53 18.05
CA ILE A 99 35.13 4.39 18.41
C ILE A 99 35.01 3.48 17.18
N PRO A 100 35.36 2.18 17.27
CA PRO A 100 35.19 1.26 16.16
C PRO A 100 33.70 1.05 15.83
N VAL A 101 33.40 1.00 14.53
CA VAL A 101 32.06 0.70 14.01
C VAL A 101 32.08 -0.65 13.29
N LEU A 102 31.18 -1.55 13.68
CA LEU A 102 30.98 -2.85 13.05
C LEU A 102 29.62 -2.89 12.35
N ALA A 103 29.62 -2.92 11.01
CA ALA A 103 28.42 -2.94 10.21
C ALA A 103 28.09 -4.36 9.71
N TYR A 104 26.89 -4.83 10.00
CA TYR A 104 26.40 -6.16 9.61
C TYR A 104 25.27 -5.99 8.60
N GLY A 105 25.48 -6.47 7.37
CA GLY A 105 24.50 -6.27 6.30
C GLY A 105 24.61 -7.26 5.16
N LEU A 106 23.69 -7.16 4.20
CA LEU A 106 23.71 -7.93 2.97
C LEU A 106 24.50 -7.20 1.89
N ARG A 107 25.38 -7.91 1.18
CA ARG A 107 26.15 -7.33 0.07
C ARG A 107 25.26 -6.96 -1.11
N THR A 108 24.39 -7.88 -1.51
CA THR A 108 23.56 -7.79 -2.70
C THR A 108 22.15 -8.29 -2.40
N ASP A 109 21.20 -7.85 -3.21
CA ASP A 109 19.85 -8.38 -3.23
C ASP A 109 19.80 -9.78 -3.85
N PHE A 110 18.59 -10.31 -4.04
CA PHE A 110 18.38 -11.63 -4.63
C PHE A 110 18.65 -11.69 -6.14
N ARG A 111 18.72 -10.54 -6.82
CA ARG A 111 19.13 -10.41 -8.22
C ARG A 111 20.64 -10.27 -8.38
N GLY A 112 21.35 -10.01 -7.28
CA GLY A 112 22.79 -9.79 -7.27
C GLY A 112 23.19 -8.32 -7.34
N GLU A 113 22.22 -7.41 -7.27
CA GLU A 113 22.47 -5.98 -7.29
C GLU A 113 22.83 -5.47 -5.88
N PRO A 114 23.89 -4.67 -5.73
CA PRO A 114 24.31 -4.19 -4.43
C PRO A 114 23.35 -3.12 -3.89
N PHE A 115 23.01 -3.20 -2.60
CA PHE A 115 22.25 -2.16 -1.91
C PHE A 115 23.07 -0.88 -1.78
N VAL A 116 22.43 0.28 -1.73
CA VAL A 116 23.10 1.60 -1.65
C VAL A 116 24.09 1.65 -0.47
N GLY A 117 23.65 1.34 0.75
CA GLY A 117 24.53 1.31 1.93
C GLY A 117 25.71 0.34 1.75
N SER A 118 25.43 -0.83 1.18
CA SER A 118 26.45 -1.84 0.89
C SER A 118 27.45 -1.41 -0.17
N GLN A 119 27.05 -0.66 -1.20
CA GLN A 119 27.97 -0.13 -2.21
C GLN A 119 29.05 0.75 -1.56
N TYR A 120 28.63 1.65 -0.66
CA TYR A 120 29.55 2.56 0.01
C TYR A 120 30.37 1.87 1.10
N LEU A 121 29.76 0.95 1.87
CA LEU A 121 30.51 0.15 2.84
C LEU A 121 31.59 -0.71 2.17
N LEU A 122 31.30 -1.33 1.02
CA LEU A 122 32.30 -2.07 0.25
C LEU A 122 33.44 -1.18 -0.26
N ALA A 123 33.14 0.09 -0.54
CA ALA A 123 34.12 1.04 -1.07
C ALA A 123 34.98 1.69 0.03
N TRP A 124 34.42 1.92 1.22
CA TRP A 124 35.02 2.76 2.25
C TRP A 124 35.39 2.03 3.55
N ALA A 125 34.85 0.85 3.81
CA ALA A 125 35.20 0.13 5.04
C ALA A 125 36.67 -0.34 5.01
N ASP A 126 37.38 -0.15 6.13
CA ASP A 126 38.77 -0.59 6.29
C ASP A 126 38.92 -2.12 6.19
N ASN A 127 37.90 -2.85 6.68
CA ASN A 127 37.91 -4.30 6.75
C ASN A 127 36.56 -4.87 6.30
N LEU A 128 36.62 -5.94 5.50
CA LEU A 128 35.45 -6.66 5.00
C LEU A 128 35.60 -8.15 5.30
N GLU A 129 34.68 -8.68 6.11
CA GLU A 129 34.61 -10.11 6.41
C GLU A 129 33.29 -10.70 5.91
N GLU A 130 33.39 -11.83 5.19
CA GLU A 130 32.22 -12.53 4.68
C GLU A 130 31.72 -13.56 5.69
N ILE A 131 30.50 -13.36 6.19
CA ILE A 131 29.80 -14.35 7.00
C ILE A 131 29.20 -15.43 6.08
N LYS A 132 29.82 -16.61 6.07
CA LYS A 132 29.45 -17.70 5.16
C LYS A 132 28.07 -18.27 5.50
N ALA A 133 27.19 -18.35 4.50
CA ALA A 133 25.97 -19.12 4.55
C ALA A 133 26.09 -20.41 3.73
N ILE A 134 25.35 -21.44 4.14
CA ILE A 134 25.27 -22.71 3.43
C ILE A 134 24.00 -22.71 2.57
N CYS A 135 24.14 -23.08 1.30
CA CYS A 135 23.04 -23.28 0.37
C CYS A 135 22.35 -24.62 0.62
N HIS A 136 21.09 -24.76 0.20
CA HIS A 136 20.35 -26.03 0.31
C HIS A 136 21.09 -27.20 -0.38
N CYS A 137 21.94 -26.92 -1.37
CA CYS A 137 22.79 -27.92 -2.03
C CYS A 137 24.06 -28.30 -1.24
N GLY A 138 24.23 -27.79 -0.02
CA GLY A 138 25.39 -28.04 0.85
C GLY A 138 26.65 -27.24 0.49
N LYS A 139 26.67 -26.51 -0.63
CA LYS A 139 27.77 -25.62 -1.02
C LYS A 139 27.62 -24.23 -0.38
N LYS A 140 28.69 -23.44 -0.40
CA LYS A 140 28.66 -22.03 0.01
C LYS A 140 27.59 -21.27 -0.79
N ALA A 141 26.72 -20.56 -0.10
CA ALA A 141 25.74 -19.67 -0.72
C ALA A 141 26.46 -18.48 -1.36
N THR A 142 26.17 -18.20 -2.63
CA THR A 142 26.77 -17.09 -3.39
C THR A 142 25.79 -15.94 -3.63
N MET A 143 24.49 -16.19 -3.44
CA MET A 143 23.39 -15.26 -3.69
C MET A 143 22.45 -15.25 -2.49
N VAL A 144 21.74 -14.14 -2.29
CA VAL A 144 20.59 -14.11 -1.37
C VAL A 144 19.41 -14.76 -2.09
N ILE A 145 18.76 -15.74 -1.47
CA ILE A 145 17.52 -16.31 -2.03
C ILE A 145 16.34 -15.64 -1.34
N ARG A 146 15.51 -14.97 -2.12
CA ARG A 146 14.11 -14.68 -1.77
C ARG A 146 13.30 -15.87 -2.23
N ALA A 147 12.53 -16.48 -1.35
CA ALA A 147 11.70 -17.63 -1.69
C ALA A 147 10.23 -17.22 -1.74
N ASP A 148 9.47 -17.78 -2.66
CA ASP A 148 8.01 -17.69 -2.64
C ASP A 148 7.41 -18.57 -1.52
N ASP A 149 6.09 -18.52 -1.35
CA ASP A 149 5.35 -19.30 -0.35
C ASP A 149 5.48 -20.83 -0.55
N GLN A 150 6.06 -21.27 -1.67
CA GLN A 150 6.34 -22.67 -2.00
C GLN A 150 7.83 -23.03 -1.85
N GLY A 151 8.66 -22.12 -1.34
CA GLY A 151 10.09 -22.33 -1.13
C GLY A 151 10.96 -22.22 -2.39
N ARG A 152 10.40 -21.78 -3.53
CA ARG A 152 11.13 -21.61 -4.80
C ARG A 152 11.82 -20.26 -4.82
N ALA A 153 13.06 -20.23 -5.33
CA ALA A 153 13.85 -19.00 -5.41
C ALA A 153 13.27 -18.04 -6.46
N LEU A 154 12.83 -16.86 -6.02
CA LEU A 154 12.42 -15.73 -6.85
C LEU A 154 13.66 -15.14 -7.55
N LYS A 155 13.49 -14.77 -8.82
CA LYS A 155 14.56 -14.20 -9.68
C LYS A 155 14.29 -12.76 -10.12
N ASP A 156 13.09 -12.23 -9.84
CA ASP A 156 12.71 -10.84 -10.15
C ASP A 156 11.82 -10.24 -9.05
N GLY A 157 11.74 -8.91 -8.97
CA GLY A 157 11.01 -8.15 -7.94
C GLY A 157 11.77 -6.92 -7.41
N SER A 158 11.12 -6.14 -6.54
CA SER A 158 11.70 -4.95 -5.89
C SER A 158 12.83 -5.28 -4.92
N GLN A 159 13.87 -4.42 -4.91
CA GLN A 159 15.13 -4.60 -4.15
C GLN A 159 14.93 -4.45 -2.63
N VAL A 160 14.02 -3.58 -2.20
CA VAL A 160 13.62 -3.34 -0.82
C VAL A 160 12.10 -3.25 -0.80
N GLU A 161 11.45 -3.95 0.14
CA GLU A 161 10.02 -3.81 0.35
C GLU A 161 9.72 -3.81 1.84
N ILE A 162 9.98 -2.65 2.46
CA ILE A 162 9.34 -2.22 3.71
C ILE A 162 9.12 -0.69 3.62
N GLY A 163 7.87 -0.21 3.79
CA GLY A 163 7.55 1.18 4.16
C GLY A 163 7.68 2.34 3.13
N GLY A 164 7.96 2.09 1.85
CA GLY A 164 8.38 3.15 0.90
C GLY A 164 7.31 4.07 0.28
N ASN A 165 6.02 3.93 0.59
CA ASN A 165 4.95 4.65 -0.12
C ASN A 165 4.47 5.95 0.55
N GLU A 166 5.05 6.32 1.70
CA GLU A 166 4.58 7.42 2.55
C GLU A 166 5.28 8.77 2.29
N ARG A 167 6.27 8.82 1.39
CA ARG A 167 7.00 10.05 1.03
C ARG A 167 6.88 10.35 -0.47
N PRO A 168 6.73 11.63 -0.87
CA PRO A 168 6.75 12.00 -2.28
C PRO A 168 8.05 11.57 -2.95
N THR A 169 7.96 11.11 -4.20
CA THR A 169 9.13 10.76 -5.03
C THR A 169 9.54 11.91 -5.96
N HIS A 170 8.66 12.87 -6.19
CA HIS A 170 8.90 14.04 -7.02
C HIS A 170 7.99 15.22 -6.63
N ASP A 171 8.49 16.43 -6.84
CA ASP A 171 7.72 17.65 -6.62
C ASP A 171 6.81 17.93 -7.81
N LYS A 172 5.50 17.98 -7.56
CA LYS A 172 4.48 18.36 -8.53
C LYS A 172 3.20 18.74 -7.81
N ASP A 173 2.75 19.97 -8.01
CA ASP A 173 1.46 20.43 -7.50
C ASP A 173 0.30 19.78 -8.28
N LEU A 174 -0.83 19.61 -7.60
CA LEU A 174 -2.05 19.16 -8.24
C LEU A 174 -2.76 20.32 -8.95
N PRO A 175 -3.37 20.08 -10.12
CA PRO A 175 -4.24 21.07 -10.75
C PRO A 175 -5.49 21.29 -9.90
N VAL A 176 -6.03 22.51 -9.95
CA VAL A 176 -7.28 22.90 -9.29
C VAL A 176 -8.10 23.69 -10.32
N GLY A 177 -9.31 23.23 -10.60
CA GLY A 177 -10.25 23.85 -11.52
C GLY A 177 -11.27 24.74 -10.80
N ASP A 178 -12.32 25.11 -11.53
CA ASP A 178 -13.32 26.07 -11.07
C ASP A 178 -14.44 25.42 -10.23
N ASN A 179 -14.58 24.09 -10.26
CA ASN A 179 -15.66 23.39 -9.57
C ASN A 179 -15.39 23.25 -8.05
N PRO A 180 -16.44 23.11 -7.22
CA PRO A 180 -16.29 23.03 -5.76
C PRO A 180 -15.56 21.77 -5.27
N LEU A 181 -15.61 20.68 -6.03
CA LEU A 181 -15.01 19.40 -5.65
C LEU A 181 -13.90 19.03 -6.65
N GLN A 182 -12.69 18.82 -6.13
CA GLN A 182 -11.52 18.46 -6.93
C GLN A 182 -11.19 16.99 -6.66
N LEU A 183 -11.45 16.12 -7.63
CA LEU A 183 -11.22 14.68 -7.57
C LEU A 183 -9.94 14.31 -8.31
N TYR A 184 -9.05 13.59 -7.63
CA TYR A 184 -7.82 13.05 -8.21
C TYR A 184 -7.93 11.52 -8.22
N SER A 185 -8.16 10.95 -9.40
CA SER A 185 -8.64 9.57 -9.49
C SER A 185 -8.22 8.86 -10.78
N LEU A 186 -8.72 7.63 -10.94
CA LEU A 186 -8.60 6.79 -12.13
C LEU A 186 -9.84 5.87 -12.17
N ALA A 187 -10.33 5.49 -13.36
CA ALA A 187 -11.52 4.64 -13.55
C ALA A 187 -11.38 3.17 -13.10
N THR A 188 -10.63 2.92 -12.03
CA THR A 188 -10.64 1.66 -11.28
C THR A 188 -11.95 1.52 -10.50
N PRO A 189 -12.31 0.31 -10.05
CA PRO A 189 -13.43 0.11 -9.13
C PRO A 189 -13.49 1.09 -7.94
N ASN A 190 -12.36 1.52 -7.37
CA ASN A 190 -12.38 2.47 -6.26
C ASN A 190 -12.68 3.90 -6.69
N GLY A 191 -12.20 4.33 -7.86
CA GLY A 191 -12.51 5.66 -8.40
C GLY A 191 -13.96 5.77 -8.86
N VAL A 192 -14.47 4.71 -9.51
CA VAL A 192 -15.86 4.63 -10.00
C VAL A 192 -16.88 4.84 -8.87
N LYS A 193 -16.62 4.38 -7.65
CA LYS A 193 -17.51 4.64 -6.50
C LYS A 193 -17.83 6.13 -6.34
N VAL A 194 -16.79 6.96 -6.43
CA VAL A 194 -16.88 8.39 -6.17
C VAL A 194 -17.54 9.10 -7.35
N THR A 195 -17.13 8.78 -8.58
CA THR A 195 -17.71 9.40 -9.78
C THR A 195 -19.17 9.03 -9.97
N VAL A 196 -19.56 7.79 -9.62
CA VAL A 196 -20.98 7.38 -9.60
C VAL A 196 -21.77 8.20 -8.58
N LEU A 197 -21.29 8.34 -7.33
CA LEU A 197 -22.02 9.14 -6.34
C LEU A 197 -22.14 10.61 -6.77
N LEU A 198 -21.09 11.20 -7.33
CA LEU A 198 -21.13 12.58 -7.83
C LEU A 198 -22.17 12.74 -8.96
N GLU A 199 -22.19 11.84 -9.93
CA GLU A 199 -23.19 11.87 -11.01
C GLU A 199 -24.61 11.58 -10.51
N GLU A 200 -24.78 10.75 -9.48
CA GLU A 200 -26.08 10.52 -8.82
C GLU A 200 -26.58 11.79 -8.12
N LEU A 201 -25.70 12.51 -7.42
CA LEU A 201 -26.02 13.78 -6.78
C LEU A 201 -26.37 14.87 -7.81
N LEU A 202 -25.63 14.93 -8.92
CA LEU A 202 -25.93 15.84 -10.02
C LEU A 202 -27.28 15.51 -10.68
N ALA A 203 -27.61 14.22 -10.83
CA ALA A 203 -28.91 13.79 -11.35
C ALA A 203 -30.09 14.18 -10.43
N LEU A 204 -29.86 14.30 -9.11
CA LEU A 204 -30.81 14.84 -8.15
C LEU A 204 -30.87 16.38 -8.13
N GLY A 205 -30.03 17.07 -8.90
CA GLY A 205 -30.00 18.52 -9.01
C GLY A 205 -29.11 19.23 -7.99
N HIS A 206 -28.23 18.50 -7.28
CA HIS A 206 -27.25 19.11 -6.38
C HIS A 206 -26.09 19.75 -7.15
N THR A 207 -26.26 21.01 -7.59
CA THR A 207 -25.22 21.77 -8.30
C THR A 207 -23.94 21.97 -7.49
N GLY A 208 -24.00 21.87 -6.15
CA GLY A 208 -22.81 21.87 -5.30
C GLY A 208 -21.94 20.61 -5.44
N ALA A 209 -22.42 19.56 -6.11
CA ALA A 209 -21.68 18.34 -6.40
C ALA A 209 -20.91 18.41 -7.74
N GLU A 210 -20.92 19.54 -8.44
CA GLU A 210 -20.07 19.78 -9.60
C GLU A 210 -18.59 19.56 -9.24
N TYR A 211 -17.84 18.94 -10.15
CA TYR A 211 -16.49 18.47 -9.84
C TYR A 211 -15.53 18.50 -11.02
N ASP A 212 -14.26 18.75 -10.72
CA ASP A 212 -13.14 18.48 -11.64
C ASP A 212 -12.55 17.13 -11.30
N ALA A 213 -12.53 16.18 -12.23
CA ALA A 213 -11.89 14.88 -12.05
C ALA A 213 -10.63 14.76 -12.90
N TYR A 214 -9.49 14.94 -12.25
CA TYR A 214 -8.16 14.81 -12.84
C TYR A 214 -7.66 13.37 -12.82
N THR A 215 -7.02 12.96 -13.91
CA THR A 215 -6.45 11.62 -14.01
C THR A 215 -5.12 11.53 -13.26
N ILE A 216 -5.03 10.56 -12.36
CA ILE A 216 -3.80 10.15 -11.70
C ILE A 216 -3.38 8.80 -12.28
N ASN A 217 -2.43 8.83 -13.22
CA ASN A 217 -1.91 7.62 -13.83
C ASN A 217 -1.04 6.85 -12.83
N ILE A 218 -1.63 5.80 -12.26
CA ILE A 218 -0.97 4.97 -11.23
C ILE A 218 0.17 4.11 -11.78
N GLY A 219 0.16 3.82 -13.08
CA GLY A 219 1.23 3.07 -13.76
C GLY A 219 2.49 3.90 -13.99
N GLU A 220 2.36 5.22 -14.01
CA GLU A 220 3.46 6.18 -14.13
C GLU A 220 3.93 6.73 -12.78
N GLY A 221 3.27 6.36 -11.68
CA GLY A 221 3.65 6.80 -10.34
C GLY A 221 3.19 8.23 -9.98
N THR A 222 2.18 8.78 -10.66
CA THR A 222 1.67 10.15 -10.41
C THR A 222 1.18 10.34 -8.96
N GLN A 223 0.67 9.27 -8.35
CA GLN A 223 0.22 9.22 -6.96
C GLN A 223 1.32 9.46 -5.92
N PHE A 224 2.59 9.47 -6.35
CA PHE A 224 3.73 9.77 -5.48
C PHE A 224 4.25 11.21 -5.62
N SER A 225 3.51 12.09 -6.31
CA SER A 225 3.81 13.52 -6.35
C SER A 225 3.59 14.20 -5.00
N SER A 226 4.35 15.26 -4.71
CA SER A 226 4.19 16.05 -3.49
C SER A 226 2.76 16.56 -3.29
N GLY A 227 2.11 17.04 -4.35
CA GLY A 227 0.72 17.47 -4.33
C GLY A 227 -0.26 16.34 -4.01
N PHE A 228 -0.10 15.16 -4.64
CA PHE A 228 -0.99 14.02 -4.34
C PHE A 228 -0.83 13.51 -2.91
N VAL A 229 0.40 13.36 -2.43
CA VAL A 229 0.69 12.93 -1.06
C VAL A 229 0.14 13.93 -0.03
N ALA A 230 0.13 15.22 -0.35
CA ALA A 230 -0.50 16.24 0.49
C ALA A 230 -2.02 16.06 0.64
N VAL A 231 -2.70 15.49 -0.36
CA VAL A 231 -4.14 15.15 -0.27
C VAL A 231 -4.34 13.76 0.36
N ASN A 232 -3.55 12.77 -0.05
CA ASN A 232 -3.58 11.41 0.50
C ASN A 232 -2.17 10.87 0.81
N PRO A 233 -1.76 10.77 2.09
CA PRO A 233 -0.45 10.24 2.46
C PRO A 233 -0.26 8.75 2.14
N ASN A 234 -1.36 8.00 1.91
CA ASN A 234 -1.32 6.59 1.51
C ASN A 234 -0.98 6.41 0.01
N SER A 235 -0.87 7.50 -0.76
CA SER A 235 -0.56 7.46 -2.20
C SER A 235 -1.49 6.52 -3.00
N LYS A 236 -2.79 6.54 -2.70
CA LYS A 236 -3.82 5.77 -3.43
C LYS A 236 -4.97 6.65 -3.90
N ILE A 237 -5.47 6.38 -5.11
CA ILE A 237 -6.73 6.94 -5.59
C ILE A 237 -7.94 6.18 -5.01
N PRO A 238 -9.13 6.78 -4.98
CA PRO A 238 -9.40 8.21 -5.20
C PRO A 238 -9.00 9.08 -4.00
N ALA A 239 -8.72 10.35 -4.27
CA ALA A 239 -8.55 11.41 -3.28
C ALA A 239 -9.34 12.65 -3.71
N LEU A 240 -10.02 13.32 -2.78
CA LEU A 240 -10.88 14.46 -3.05
C LEU A 240 -10.45 15.66 -2.20
N LEU A 241 -10.53 16.85 -2.78
CA LEU A 241 -10.34 18.13 -2.11
C LEU A 241 -11.59 18.99 -2.29
N ASP A 242 -12.26 19.32 -1.19
CA ASP A 242 -13.43 20.19 -1.18
C ASP A 242 -13.02 21.65 -0.92
N THR A 243 -13.08 22.47 -1.96
CA THR A 243 -12.63 23.87 -1.96
C THR A 243 -13.68 24.83 -1.40
N THR A 244 -14.88 24.35 -1.06
CA THR A 244 -15.95 25.17 -0.46
C THR A 244 -15.72 25.44 1.03
N THR A 245 -14.77 24.75 1.65
CA THR A 245 -14.40 24.85 3.06
C THR A 245 -13.13 25.69 3.25
N SER A 246 -12.93 26.23 4.46
CA SER A 246 -11.75 27.05 4.78
C SER A 246 -11.10 26.59 6.10
N PRO A 247 -9.89 25.98 6.06
CA PRO A 247 -9.14 25.58 4.86
C PRO A 247 -9.87 24.48 4.05
N PRO A 248 -9.51 24.26 2.78
CA PRO A 248 -10.07 23.19 1.97
C PRO A 248 -9.96 21.82 2.65
N THR A 249 -11.02 21.02 2.56
CA THR A 249 -11.14 19.73 3.24
C THR A 249 -10.65 18.63 2.32
N ARG A 250 -9.53 18.00 2.68
CA ARG A 250 -9.06 16.80 1.99
C ARG A 250 -9.78 15.56 2.54
N VAL A 251 -10.20 14.67 1.65
CA VAL A 251 -10.84 13.39 1.97
C VAL A 251 -10.24 12.31 1.09
N PHE A 252 -9.68 11.27 1.71
CA PHE A 252 -9.09 10.12 1.03
C PHE A 252 -9.67 8.81 1.59
N GLU A 253 -9.47 7.72 0.87
CA GLU A 253 -10.24 6.46 0.96
C GLU A 253 -11.65 6.57 0.36
N SER A 254 -11.95 5.71 -0.62
CA SER A 254 -13.21 5.76 -1.36
C SER A 254 -14.45 5.68 -0.46
N GLY A 255 -14.42 4.87 0.60
CA GLY A 255 -15.53 4.78 1.56
C GLY A 255 -15.74 6.05 2.38
N ALA A 256 -14.66 6.73 2.76
CA ALA A 256 -14.75 8.01 3.48
C ALA A 256 -15.27 9.12 2.58
N ILE A 257 -14.85 9.15 1.30
CA ILE A 257 -15.38 10.10 0.31
C ILE A 257 -16.88 9.88 0.08
N LEU A 258 -17.33 8.62 -0.04
CA LEU A 258 -18.76 8.30 -0.16
C LEU A 258 -19.57 8.83 1.02
N VAL A 259 -19.13 8.57 2.25
CA VAL A 259 -19.80 9.05 3.47
C VAL A 259 -19.79 10.58 3.52
N TYR A 260 -18.66 11.22 3.25
CA TYR A 260 -18.53 12.67 3.26
C TYR A 260 -19.52 13.35 2.30
N LEU A 261 -19.60 12.88 1.05
CA LEU A 261 -20.51 13.44 0.06
C LEU A 261 -21.98 13.15 0.41
N ALA A 262 -22.29 11.93 0.82
CA ALA A 262 -23.64 11.57 1.26
C ALA A 262 -24.12 12.44 2.43
N GLU A 263 -23.27 12.70 3.42
CA GLU A 263 -23.59 13.60 4.54
C GLU A 263 -23.68 15.06 4.12
N LYS A 264 -22.78 15.53 3.25
CA LYS A 264 -22.75 16.92 2.77
C LYS A 264 -24.04 17.29 2.04
N PHE A 265 -24.59 16.36 1.26
CA PHE A 265 -25.79 16.60 0.45
C PHE A 265 -27.07 16.03 1.06
N GLY A 266 -26.97 15.19 2.10
CA GLY A 266 -28.12 14.57 2.77
C GLY A 266 -28.77 13.45 1.96
N GLU A 267 -28.01 12.80 1.08
CA GLU A 267 -28.52 11.81 0.11
C GLU A 267 -27.76 10.48 0.23
N PHE A 268 -28.41 9.38 -0.16
CA PHE A 268 -27.81 8.03 -0.26
C PHE A 268 -27.17 7.47 1.03
N LEU A 269 -27.46 8.05 2.19
CA LEU A 269 -27.06 7.52 3.50
C LEU A 269 -28.21 7.72 4.50
N PRO A 270 -28.82 6.64 5.00
CA PRO A 270 -29.94 6.77 5.93
C PRO A 270 -29.60 7.58 7.18
N THR A 271 -30.58 8.34 7.68
CA THR A 271 -30.48 9.10 8.93
C THR A 271 -31.10 8.38 10.13
N ASP A 272 -32.02 7.44 9.89
CA ASP A 272 -32.50 6.56 10.96
C ASP A 272 -31.33 5.74 11.53
N PRO A 273 -31.12 5.71 12.86
CA PRO A 273 -29.94 5.06 13.45
C PRO A 273 -29.79 3.58 13.06
N SER A 274 -30.90 2.84 12.96
CA SER A 274 -30.85 1.40 12.64
C SER A 274 -30.53 1.19 11.17
N ALA A 275 -31.19 1.90 10.27
CA ALA A 275 -30.92 1.82 8.84
C ALA A 275 -29.50 2.30 8.50
N ARG A 276 -29.03 3.34 9.18
CA ARG A 276 -27.66 3.85 9.04
C ARG A 276 -26.64 2.81 9.48
N ALA A 277 -26.87 2.12 10.60
CA ALA A 277 -25.97 1.08 11.09
C ALA A 277 -25.84 -0.09 10.09
N GLU A 278 -26.93 -0.50 9.46
CA GLU A 278 -26.91 -1.52 8.39
C GLU A 278 -26.13 -1.04 7.16
N CYS A 279 -26.38 0.18 6.69
CA CYS A 279 -25.65 0.79 5.56
C CYS A 279 -24.15 0.86 5.82
N MET A 280 -23.75 1.35 7.01
CA MET A 280 -22.34 1.40 7.40
C MET A 280 -21.72 0.00 7.52
N SER A 281 -22.48 -0.99 7.99
CA SER A 281 -22.01 -2.38 8.08
C SER A 281 -21.65 -2.94 6.70
N TRP A 282 -22.50 -2.73 5.70
CA TRP A 282 -22.23 -3.17 4.32
C TRP A 282 -21.12 -2.35 3.63
N LEU A 283 -21.03 -1.05 3.93
CA LEU A 283 -19.94 -0.21 3.41
C LEU A 283 -18.58 -0.66 3.98
N PHE A 284 -18.48 -0.86 5.29
CA PHE A 284 -17.24 -1.32 5.92
C PHE A 284 -16.92 -2.77 5.59
N TRP A 285 -17.93 -3.63 5.42
CA TRP A 285 -17.74 -4.96 4.84
C TRP A 285 -17.03 -4.86 3.49
N GLN A 286 -17.50 -3.96 2.61
CA GLN A 286 -16.89 -3.73 1.29
C GLN A 286 -15.44 -3.26 1.40
N MET A 287 -15.17 -2.27 2.27
CA MET A 287 -13.80 -1.77 2.49
C MET A 287 -12.85 -2.88 2.98
N GLY A 288 -13.33 -3.79 3.84
CA GLY A 288 -12.55 -4.92 4.35
C GLY A 288 -12.46 -6.12 3.39
N SER A 289 -13.41 -6.28 2.47
CA SER A 289 -13.51 -7.44 1.59
C SER A 289 -12.82 -7.24 0.23
N ALA A 290 -12.90 -6.04 -0.35
CA ALA A 290 -12.27 -5.74 -1.64
C ALA A 290 -10.76 -5.99 -1.72
N PRO A 291 -9.94 -5.82 -0.66
CA PRO A 291 -8.53 -6.20 -0.71
C PRO A 291 -8.31 -7.67 -1.07
N TYR A 292 -9.21 -8.59 -0.67
CA TYR A 292 -9.14 -9.99 -1.07
C TYR A 292 -9.52 -10.20 -2.54
N LEU A 293 -10.48 -9.44 -3.06
CA LEU A 293 -10.88 -9.51 -4.47
C LEU A 293 -9.85 -8.89 -5.41
N GLY A 294 -9.39 -7.67 -5.12
CA GLY A 294 -8.43 -6.95 -5.96
C GLY A 294 -6.98 -7.38 -5.70
N GLY A 295 -6.49 -7.12 -4.49
CA GLY A 295 -5.10 -7.37 -4.09
C GLY A 295 -4.76 -8.85 -3.89
N GLY A 296 -5.76 -9.68 -3.62
CA GLY A 296 -5.64 -11.14 -3.60
C GLY A 296 -5.95 -11.74 -4.98
N PHE A 297 -7.22 -12.05 -5.21
CA PHE A 297 -7.66 -12.79 -6.38
C PHE A 297 -7.24 -12.11 -7.70
N GLY A 298 -7.59 -10.84 -7.90
CA GLY A 298 -7.28 -10.09 -9.11
C GLY A 298 -5.79 -10.02 -9.39
N HIS A 299 -4.96 -9.78 -8.37
CA HIS A 299 -3.50 -9.81 -8.51
C HIS A 299 -3.01 -11.18 -9.00
N PHE A 300 -3.28 -12.25 -8.24
CA PHE A 300 -2.75 -13.58 -8.56
C PHE A 300 -3.38 -14.20 -9.82
N TYR A 301 -4.64 -13.86 -10.13
CA TYR A 301 -5.36 -14.36 -11.29
C TYR A 301 -5.08 -13.57 -12.56
N ALA A 302 -5.01 -12.24 -12.52
CA ALA A 302 -4.91 -11.41 -13.72
C ALA A 302 -3.51 -10.80 -13.95
N TYR A 303 -2.83 -10.34 -12.91
CA TYR A 303 -1.62 -9.50 -13.05
C TYR A 303 -0.30 -10.21 -12.76
N ALA A 304 -0.29 -11.21 -11.87
CA ALA A 304 0.94 -11.92 -11.52
C ALA A 304 1.56 -12.55 -12.78
N PRO A 305 2.88 -12.44 -12.96
CA PRO A 305 3.56 -12.89 -14.18
C PRO A 305 3.48 -14.41 -14.37
N GLU A 306 3.26 -15.15 -13.30
CA GLU A 306 3.05 -16.60 -13.29
C GLU A 306 1.75 -16.96 -12.55
N LYS A 307 1.15 -18.10 -12.89
CA LYS A 307 -0.03 -18.62 -12.20
C LYS A 307 0.38 -19.47 -11.01
N TYR A 308 0.14 -18.94 -9.82
CA TYR A 308 0.44 -19.61 -8.55
C TYR A 308 -0.84 -20.28 -8.02
N GLU A 309 -0.91 -21.60 -8.12
CA GLU A 309 -2.11 -22.36 -7.77
C GLU A 309 -2.60 -22.09 -6.34
N TYR A 310 -1.71 -22.12 -5.35
CA TYR A 310 -2.09 -21.94 -3.94
C TYR A 310 -2.76 -20.57 -3.66
N PRO A 311 -2.14 -19.41 -3.96
CA PRO A 311 -2.78 -18.13 -3.70
C PRO A 311 -4.01 -17.91 -4.58
N ILE A 312 -4.03 -18.37 -5.85
CA ILE A 312 -5.23 -18.32 -6.69
C ILE A 312 -6.38 -19.08 -6.00
N ASN A 313 -6.14 -20.32 -5.58
CA ASN A 313 -7.16 -21.13 -4.90
C ASN A 313 -7.64 -20.48 -3.60
N ARG A 314 -6.71 -19.96 -2.78
CA ARG A 314 -7.02 -19.27 -1.52
C ARG A 314 -7.94 -18.07 -1.74
N PHE A 315 -7.57 -17.18 -2.65
CA PHE A 315 -8.32 -15.95 -2.85
C PHE A 315 -9.58 -16.16 -3.69
N ALA A 316 -9.59 -17.10 -4.63
CA ALA A 316 -10.80 -17.48 -5.34
C ALA A 316 -11.85 -18.08 -4.39
N MET A 317 -11.43 -18.92 -3.43
CA MET A 317 -12.32 -19.45 -2.40
C MET A 317 -12.94 -18.33 -1.55
N GLU A 318 -12.15 -17.35 -1.13
CA GLU A 318 -12.65 -16.20 -0.37
C GLU A 318 -13.57 -15.30 -1.21
N VAL A 319 -13.23 -15.02 -2.48
CA VAL A 319 -14.10 -14.23 -3.37
C VAL A 319 -15.44 -14.95 -3.62
N LYS A 320 -15.43 -16.27 -3.84
CA LYS A 320 -16.66 -17.07 -3.98
C LYS A 320 -17.50 -17.04 -2.70
N ARG A 321 -16.86 -17.04 -1.52
CA ARG A 321 -17.56 -16.86 -0.23
C ARG A 321 -18.18 -15.47 -0.11
N GLN A 322 -17.46 -14.42 -0.51
CA GLN A 322 -17.98 -13.04 -0.51
C GLN A 322 -19.16 -12.88 -1.47
N LEU A 323 -19.09 -13.47 -2.67
CA LEU A 323 -20.20 -13.54 -3.62
C LEU A 323 -21.41 -14.31 -3.03
N ASP A 324 -21.19 -15.42 -2.32
CA ASP A 324 -22.26 -16.16 -1.64
C ASP A 324 -22.94 -15.33 -0.54
N VAL A 325 -22.17 -14.57 0.25
CA VAL A 325 -22.72 -13.64 1.25
C VAL A 325 -23.64 -12.61 0.61
N LEU A 326 -23.17 -11.95 -0.46
CA LEU A 326 -23.97 -10.97 -1.20
C LEU A 326 -25.21 -11.62 -1.83
N ASN A 327 -25.04 -12.80 -2.44
CA ASN A 327 -26.12 -13.49 -3.13
C ASN A 327 -27.25 -13.91 -2.19
N ARG A 328 -26.91 -14.38 -0.98
CA ARG A 328 -27.90 -14.73 0.06
C ARG A 328 -28.64 -13.49 0.55
N ASN A 329 -27.93 -12.39 0.78
CA ASN A 329 -28.55 -11.15 1.22
C ASN A 329 -29.52 -10.59 0.15
N LEU A 330 -29.09 -10.57 -1.11
CA LEU A 330 -29.86 -10.07 -2.25
C LEU A 330 -30.95 -11.05 -2.73
N ALA A 331 -31.08 -12.23 -2.11
CA ALA A 331 -32.18 -13.14 -2.41
C ALA A 331 -33.52 -12.63 -1.86
N GLU A 332 -33.48 -11.89 -0.75
CA GLU A 332 -34.66 -11.40 -0.03
C GLU A 332 -34.80 -9.88 -0.06
N ARG A 333 -33.84 -9.17 -0.69
CA ARG A 333 -33.77 -7.70 -0.72
C ARG A 333 -33.55 -7.18 -2.13
N GLU A 334 -33.99 -5.96 -2.42
CA GLU A 334 -33.71 -5.31 -3.71
C GLU A 334 -32.26 -4.82 -3.80
N TYR A 335 -31.83 -4.14 -2.74
CA TYR A 335 -30.49 -3.62 -2.51
C TYR A 335 -29.91 -4.19 -1.21
N LEU A 336 -28.67 -3.84 -0.88
CA LEU A 336 -28.00 -4.46 0.27
C LEU A 336 -28.70 -4.20 1.61
N CYS A 337 -29.28 -3.01 1.76
CA CYS A 337 -29.93 -2.55 2.99
C CYS A 337 -31.46 -2.61 2.97
N GLY A 338 -32.06 -3.30 2.01
CA GLY A 338 -33.52 -3.37 1.84
C GLY A 338 -33.93 -2.87 0.46
N ASP A 339 -34.86 -1.91 0.40
CA ASP A 339 -35.45 -1.44 -0.86
C ASP A 339 -34.79 -0.15 -1.39
N ASP A 340 -33.98 0.52 -0.56
CA ASP A 340 -33.36 1.80 -0.90
C ASP A 340 -31.90 1.64 -1.38
N TYR A 341 -31.61 2.19 -2.56
CA TYR A 341 -30.27 2.32 -3.11
C TYR A 341 -29.44 3.36 -2.33
N ASN A 342 -28.25 2.99 -1.87
CA ASN A 342 -27.40 3.85 -1.06
C ASN A 342 -25.90 3.64 -1.33
N ILE A 343 -25.04 4.38 -0.61
CA ILE A 343 -23.59 4.32 -0.80
C ILE A 343 -22.97 2.92 -0.59
N SER A 344 -23.62 2.04 0.18
CA SER A 344 -23.15 0.66 0.33
C SER A 344 -23.33 -0.13 -0.98
N ASP A 345 -24.42 0.08 -1.72
CA ASP A 345 -24.62 -0.53 -3.03
C ASP A 345 -23.61 0.01 -4.05
N MET A 346 -23.39 1.32 -4.09
CA MET A 346 -22.37 1.96 -4.96
C MET A 346 -20.99 1.35 -4.73
N ALA A 347 -20.59 1.23 -3.46
CA ALA A 347 -19.30 0.67 -3.06
C ALA A 347 -19.13 -0.79 -3.53
N ASN A 348 -20.16 -1.61 -3.30
CA ASN A 348 -20.14 -3.02 -3.62
C ASN A 348 -20.25 -3.28 -5.12
N TYR A 349 -21.09 -2.52 -5.82
CA TYR A 349 -21.34 -2.68 -7.25
C TYR A 349 -20.05 -2.44 -8.05
N ALA A 350 -19.30 -1.40 -7.68
CA ALA A 350 -18.08 -1.03 -8.40
C ALA A 350 -17.04 -2.18 -8.45
N TRP A 351 -17.06 -3.09 -7.48
CA TRP A 351 -16.22 -4.29 -7.43
C TRP A 351 -16.97 -5.57 -7.85
N TYR A 352 -17.95 -6.00 -7.05
CA TYR A 352 -18.63 -7.29 -7.23
C TYR A 352 -19.62 -7.26 -8.38
N GLY A 353 -20.31 -6.14 -8.58
CA GLY A 353 -21.18 -5.93 -9.73
C GLY A 353 -20.40 -6.06 -11.02
N ASN A 354 -19.39 -5.21 -11.21
CA ASN A 354 -18.48 -5.22 -12.36
C ASN A 354 -17.81 -6.60 -12.59
N LEU A 355 -17.41 -7.31 -11.53
CA LEU A 355 -16.89 -8.68 -11.65
C LEU A 355 -17.92 -9.62 -12.28
N VAL A 356 -19.15 -9.62 -11.76
CA VAL A 356 -20.20 -10.55 -12.19
C VAL A 356 -20.67 -10.26 -13.62
N ILE A 357 -20.72 -8.98 -14.03
CA ILE A 357 -21.20 -8.60 -15.36
C ILE A 357 -20.15 -8.65 -16.48
N GLY A 358 -18.87 -8.89 -16.18
CA GLY A 358 -17.86 -9.05 -17.25
C GLY A 358 -16.71 -8.05 -17.26
N GLU A 359 -16.80 -6.99 -16.45
CA GLU A 359 -16.02 -5.76 -16.66
C GLU A 359 -14.60 -5.80 -16.07
N ILE A 360 -14.32 -6.71 -15.13
CA ILE A 360 -12.99 -6.85 -14.53
C ILE A 360 -12.49 -8.29 -14.55
N TYR A 361 -11.18 -8.42 -14.76
CA TYR A 361 -10.36 -9.65 -14.69
C TYR A 361 -10.72 -10.80 -15.63
N SER A 362 -11.81 -10.73 -16.41
CA SER A 362 -12.27 -11.83 -17.27
C SER A 362 -12.34 -13.17 -16.52
N ALA A 363 -12.89 -13.13 -15.29
CA ALA A 363 -12.86 -14.22 -14.31
C ALA A 363 -14.21 -14.92 -14.12
N GLN A 364 -15.21 -14.62 -14.94
CA GLN A 364 -16.60 -15.02 -14.76
C GLN A 364 -16.77 -16.54 -14.76
N GLU A 365 -16.17 -17.21 -15.75
CA GLU A 365 -16.18 -18.68 -15.85
C GLU A 365 -15.45 -19.31 -14.66
N PHE A 366 -14.26 -18.81 -14.32
CA PHE A 366 -13.43 -19.36 -13.25
C PHE A 366 -14.10 -19.27 -11.87
N LEU A 367 -14.75 -18.15 -11.57
CA LEU A 367 -15.46 -17.94 -10.32
C LEU A 367 -16.90 -18.46 -10.33
N ASP A 368 -17.37 -19.00 -11.47
CA ASP A 368 -18.76 -19.42 -11.69
C ASP A 368 -19.74 -18.30 -11.31
N THR A 369 -19.52 -17.09 -11.84
CA THR A 369 -20.31 -15.91 -11.46
C THR A 369 -21.79 -16.04 -11.86
N ALA A 370 -22.08 -16.88 -12.86
CA ALA A 370 -23.44 -17.17 -13.32
C ALA A 370 -24.30 -17.86 -12.24
N SER A 371 -23.69 -18.57 -11.29
CA SER A 371 -24.40 -19.20 -10.17
C SER A 371 -24.99 -18.20 -9.16
N TYR A 372 -24.43 -16.98 -9.07
CA TYR A 372 -24.87 -15.94 -8.14
C TYR A 372 -25.95 -15.05 -8.78
N THR A 373 -27.11 -15.66 -9.05
CA THR A 373 -28.20 -15.05 -9.83
C THR A 373 -28.74 -13.75 -9.21
N HIS A 374 -28.77 -13.63 -7.89
CA HIS A 374 -29.26 -12.43 -7.20
C HIS A 374 -28.26 -11.28 -7.28
N VAL A 375 -26.95 -11.58 -7.19
CA VAL A 375 -25.89 -10.59 -7.42
C VAL A 375 -25.93 -10.12 -8.88
N ALA A 376 -26.11 -11.03 -9.84
CA ALA A 376 -26.23 -10.66 -11.25
C ALA A 376 -27.45 -9.78 -11.53
N ARG A 377 -28.60 -10.05 -10.89
CA ARG A 377 -29.81 -9.21 -10.98
C ARG A 377 -29.53 -7.79 -10.47
N TRP A 378 -29.02 -7.68 -9.25
CA TRP A 378 -28.70 -6.41 -8.61
C TRP A 378 -27.66 -5.62 -9.40
N ALA A 379 -26.62 -6.29 -9.90
CA ALA A 379 -25.57 -5.65 -10.68
C ALA A 379 -26.10 -5.05 -12.00
N ARG A 380 -26.95 -5.78 -12.75
CA ARG A 380 -27.55 -5.25 -13.98
C ARG A 380 -28.51 -4.09 -13.71
N GLN A 381 -29.31 -4.20 -12.66
CA GLN A 381 -30.21 -3.12 -12.25
C GLN A 381 -29.45 -1.82 -11.94
N ILE A 382 -28.31 -1.91 -11.23
CA ILE A 382 -27.47 -0.73 -10.95
C ILE A 382 -26.76 -0.25 -12.23
N ASP A 383 -26.24 -1.16 -13.06
CA ASP A 383 -25.54 -0.81 -14.31
C ASP A 383 -26.43 -0.05 -15.30
N GLU A 384 -27.75 -0.26 -15.25
CA GLU A 384 -28.72 0.44 -16.10
C GLU A 384 -28.92 1.92 -15.73
N ARG A 385 -28.57 2.32 -14.50
CA ARG A 385 -28.77 3.68 -13.99
C ARG A 385 -27.99 4.71 -14.81
N PRO A 386 -28.60 5.82 -15.25
CA PRO A 386 -27.91 6.84 -16.06
C PRO A 386 -26.64 7.39 -15.41
N ALA A 387 -26.70 7.71 -14.11
CA ALA A 387 -25.54 8.22 -13.37
C ALA A 387 -24.41 7.19 -13.24
N VAL A 388 -24.74 5.89 -13.13
CA VAL A 388 -23.74 4.82 -13.12
C VAL A 388 -23.01 4.74 -14.47
N LYS A 389 -23.77 4.78 -15.58
CA LYS A 389 -23.21 4.81 -16.94
C LYS A 389 -22.30 6.01 -17.17
N ARG A 390 -22.70 7.20 -16.69
CA ARG A 390 -21.88 8.41 -16.75
C ARG A 390 -20.63 8.28 -15.90
N GLY A 391 -20.77 7.95 -14.61
CA GLY A 391 -19.66 7.84 -13.66
C GLY A 391 -18.59 6.82 -14.05
N LYS A 392 -18.97 5.71 -14.69
CA LYS A 392 -18.03 4.67 -15.18
C LYS A 392 -17.08 5.15 -16.28
N ARG A 393 -17.42 6.22 -17.00
CA ARG A 393 -16.62 6.78 -18.10
C ARG A 393 -15.53 7.73 -17.60
N VAL A 394 -15.72 8.32 -16.43
CA VAL A 394 -14.84 9.36 -15.88
C VAL A 394 -13.51 8.78 -15.40
N ASN A 395 -12.41 9.44 -15.80
CA ASN A 395 -11.02 9.00 -15.67
C ASN A 395 -10.71 7.64 -16.35
N LYS A 396 -11.50 7.28 -17.37
CA LYS A 396 -11.29 6.07 -18.16
C LYS A 396 -10.50 6.42 -19.41
N ALA A 397 -9.31 5.83 -19.54
CA ALA A 397 -8.39 6.04 -20.67
C ALA A 397 -8.20 4.76 -21.51
N TRP A 398 -9.12 3.80 -21.40
CA TRP A 398 -9.07 2.51 -22.08
C TRP A 398 -10.47 2.05 -22.50
N GLY A 399 -10.52 1.07 -23.40
CA GLY A 399 -11.78 0.55 -23.96
C GLY A 399 -12.22 1.32 -25.22
N PRO A 400 -13.49 1.19 -25.64
CA PRO A 400 -14.03 1.96 -26.76
C PRO A 400 -13.95 3.48 -26.51
N GLU A 401 -13.67 4.27 -27.55
CA GLU A 401 -13.45 5.71 -27.45
C GLU A 401 -14.67 6.45 -26.88
N GLU A 402 -15.87 6.00 -27.26
CA GLU A 402 -17.15 6.53 -26.78
C GLU A 402 -17.35 6.35 -25.26
N GLU A 403 -16.65 5.40 -24.63
CA GLU A 403 -16.70 5.17 -23.19
C GLU A 403 -15.61 5.92 -22.41
N GLN A 404 -14.69 6.59 -23.08
CA GLN A 404 -13.54 7.24 -22.46
C GLN A 404 -13.83 8.71 -22.15
N VAL A 405 -13.67 9.09 -20.89
CA VAL A 405 -13.57 10.48 -20.46
C VAL A 405 -12.34 10.57 -19.56
N ILE A 406 -11.21 11.03 -20.11
CA ILE A 406 -9.93 11.04 -19.39
C ILE A 406 -10.01 12.02 -18.21
N GLU A 407 -10.58 13.20 -18.41
CA GLU A 407 -10.87 14.15 -17.33
C GLU A 407 -12.27 14.71 -17.53
N ARG A 408 -12.92 15.10 -16.43
CA ARG A 408 -14.24 15.72 -16.43
C ARG A 408 -14.12 17.08 -15.76
N HIS A 409 -14.50 18.13 -16.46
CA HIS A 409 -14.54 19.52 -15.96
C HIS A 409 -15.92 20.15 -16.12
N SER A 410 -16.79 19.52 -16.92
CA SER A 410 -18.16 19.95 -17.17
C SER A 410 -19.07 18.77 -17.45
N ALA A 411 -20.38 18.97 -17.32
CA ALA A 411 -21.38 17.96 -17.68
C ALA A 411 -21.31 17.54 -19.16
N SER A 412 -20.92 18.47 -20.05
CA SER A 412 -20.82 18.24 -21.50
C SER A 412 -19.67 17.32 -21.91
N ASP A 413 -18.70 17.05 -21.03
CA ASP A 413 -17.62 16.10 -21.31
C ASP A 413 -18.14 14.65 -21.36
N LEU A 414 -19.38 14.42 -20.90
CA LEU A 414 -20.05 13.12 -20.82
C LEU A 414 -21.25 13.00 -21.79
N ASP A 415 -21.52 14.01 -22.61
CA ASP A 415 -22.70 14.07 -23.48
C ASP A 415 -22.47 13.53 -24.91
#